data_AF-A0AAV2B0N2-F1
#
_entry.id   AF-A0AAV2B0N2-F1
#
_cell.length_a   1.000
_cell.length_b   1.000
_cell.length_c   1.000
_cell.angle_alpha   90.00
_cell.angle_beta   90.00
_cell.angle_gamma   90.00
#
_symmetry.space_group_name_H-M   'P 1'
#
loop_
_entity.id
_entity.type
_entity.pdbx_description
1 polymer ?
#
loop_
_entity_poly.entity_id
_entity_poly.type
_entity_poly.pdbx_seq_one_letter_code
_entity_poly.pdbx_strand_id
1 'polypeptide(L)'
;MEAPLRTHMKEKQYRCEICNKAFSRSNHLEAHLRIHTQEKPYSCDICNKAFSQAPNLKAHLLTHTNEKAYTCYICSKAFSQRIHMKTHIRTHTKEKPYACEICNKAFSHRHNLVTFKDSYGRETVYM
;
A
#
# COMPACT_ATOMS: atom_id res chain seq x y z
N MET A 1 -25.90 -5.77 -29.70
CA MET A 1 -24.89 -6.67 -29.10
C MET A 1 -24.85 -6.36 -27.62
N GLU A 2 -25.78 -6.93 -26.88
CA GLU A 2 -25.92 -6.74 -25.43
C GLU A 2 -24.81 -7.56 -24.75
N ALA A 3 -23.90 -6.90 -24.03
CA ALA A 3 -22.89 -7.59 -23.25
C ALA A 3 -23.59 -8.42 -22.15
N PRO A 4 -23.24 -9.70 -21.94
CA PRO A 4 -23.87 -10.47 -20.89
C PRO A 4 -23.55 -9.83 -19.53
N LEU A 5 -24.59 -9.53 -18.77
CA LEU A 5 -24.52 -9.15 -17.37
C LEU A 5 -23.58 -10.13 -16.66
N ARG A 6 -22.42 -9.62 -16.26
CA ARG A 6 -21.42 -10.36 -15.50
C ARG A 6 -22.03 -10.59 -14.12
N THR A 7 -22.75 -11.69 -13.98
CA THR A 7 -23.25 -12.19 -12.71
C THR A 7 -22.09 -12.22 -11.73
N HIS A 8 -22.15 -11.40 -10.68
CA HIS A 8 -21.27 -11.49 -9.53
C HIS A 8 -21.56 -12.83 -8.84
N MET A 9 -21.02 -13.93 -9.38
CA MET A 9 -20.90 -15.20 -8.66
C MET A 9 -20.24 -14.85 -7.33
N LYS A 10 -20.82 -15.30 -6.20
CA LYS A 10 -20.20 -15.19 -4.88
C LYS A 10 -18.83 -15.86 -4.95
N GLU A 11 -17.79 -15.08 -5.24
CA GLU A 11 -16.41 -15.56 -5.21
C GLU A 11 -16.15 -16.09 -3.81
N LYS A 12 -15.76 -17.37 -3.70
CA LYS A 12 -15.44 -18.00 -2.42
C LYS A 12 -14.32 -17.18 -1.77
N GLN A 13 -14.65 -16.50 -0.68
CA GLN A 13 -13.70 -15.69 0.06
C GLN A 13 -12.94 -16.58 1.06
N TYR A 14 -11.62 -16.47 1.06
CA TYR A 14 -10.74 -17.07 2.06
C TYR A 14 -10.62 -16.09 3.24
N ARG A 15 -11.08 -16.49 4.42
CA ARG A 15 -11.11 -15.61 5.60
C ARG A 15 -9.98 -15.93 6.55
N CYS A 16 -9.34 -14.89 7.08
CA CYS A 16 -8.42 -15.03 8.20
C CYS A 16 -9.23 -15.24 9.48
N GLU A 17 -8.96 -16.32 10.21
CA GLU A 17 -9.68 -16.64 11.46
C GLU A 17 -9.28 -15.70 12.61
N ILE A 18 -8.10 -15.07 12.52
CA ILE A 18 -7.56 -14.19 13.57
C ILE A 18 -8.16 -12.78 13.48
N CYS A 19 -8.34 -12.23 12.27
CA CYS A 19 -8.82 -10.86 12.07
C CYS A 19 -10.04 -10.73 11.14
N ASN A 20 -10.64 -11.84 10.73
CA ASN A 20 -11.81 -11.94 9.85
C ASN A 20 -11.64 -11.31 8.45
N LYS A 21 -10.43 -10.89 8.09
CA LYS A 21 -10.15 -10.29 6.78
C LYS A 21 -10.34 -11.30 5.66
N ALA A 22 -11.08 -10.90 4.63
CA ALA A 22 -11.38 -11.73 3.46
C ALA A 22 -10.40 -11.48 2.31
N PHE A 23 -10.02 -12.56 1.63
CA PHE A 23 -9.16 -12.58 0.46
C PHE A 23 -9.85 -13.35 -0.68
N SER A 24 -9.67 -12.90 -1.92
CA SER A 24 -10.21 -13.59 -3.10
C SER A 24 -9.42 -14.84 -3.49
N ARG A 25 -8.22 -15.05 -2.92
CA ARG A 25 -7.35 -16.19 -3.22
C ARG A 25 -6.71 -16.75 -1.95
N SER A 26 -6.53 -18.08 -1.91
CA SER A 26 -5.93 -18.79 -0.78
C SER A 26 -4.50 -18.36 -0.51
N ASN A 27 -3.68 -18.22 -1.54
CA ASN A 27 -2.28 -17.82 -1.41
C ASN A 27 -2.12 -16.41 -0.83
N HIS A 28 -3.12 -15.52 -1.02
CA HIS A 28 -3.13 -14.20 -0.37
C HIS A 28 -3.48 -14.30 1.11
N LEU A 29 -4.38 -15.21 1.50
CA LEU A 29 -4.66 -15.49 2.90
C LEU A 29 -3.42 -16.08 3.59
N GLU A 30 -2.79 -17.10 3.02
CA GLU A 30 -1.60 -17.74 3.57
C GLU A 30 -0.48 -16.71 3.82
N ALA A 31 -0.20 -15.89 2.81
CA ALA A 31 0.82 -14.87 2.92
C ALA A 31 0.43 -13.73 3.89
N HIS A 32 -0.86 -13.52 4.15
CA HIS A 32 -1.36 -12.63 5.19
C HIS A 32 -1.19 -13.22 6.60
N LEU A 33 -1.37 -14.52 6.79
CA LEU A 33 -1.20 -15.18 8.09
C LEU A 33 0.20 -14.96 8.68
N ARG A 34 1.22 -14.75 7.82
CA ARG A 34 2.58 -14.37 8.23
C ARG A 34 2.66 -13.08 9.06
N ILE A 35 1.67 -12.19 8.96
CA ILE A 35 1.58 -10.99 9.81
C ILE A 35 1.25 -11.38 11.26
N HIS A 36 0.47 -12.44 11.45
CA HIS A 36 0.10 -12.93 12.77
C HIS A 36 1.20 -13.81 13.38
N THR A 37 1.84 -14.65 12.57
CA THR A 37 2.93 -15.53 13.03
C THR A 37 4.29 -14.84 13.10
N GLN A 38 4.41 -13.62 12.53
CA GLN A 38 5.68 -12.90 12.35
C GLN A 38 6.73 -13.64 11.51
N GLU A 39 6.30 -14.65 10.74
CA GLU A 39 7.18 -15.42 9.88
C GLU A 39 7.73 -14.55 8.73
N LYS A 40 9.05 -14.61 8.53
CA LYS A 40 9.75 -13.84 7.50
C LYS A 40 10.70 -14.75 6.71
N PRO A 41 10.16 -15.59 5.81
CA PRO A 41 10.93 -16.63 5.15
C PRO A 41 11.93 -16.11 4.10
N TYR A 42 11.87 -14.81 3.75
CA TYR A 42 12.74 -14.23 2.74
C TYR A 42 13.79 -13.32 3.37
N SER A 43 15.02 -13.81 3.51
CA SER A 43 16.17 -13.05 4.02
C SER A 43 16.94 -12.35 2.89
N CYS A 44 17.49 -11.19 3.21
CA CYS A 44 18.47 -10.52 2.36
C CYS A 44 19.88 -11.00 2.74
N ASP A 45 20.60 -11.60 1.79
CA ASP A 45 21.95 -12.13 2.05
C ASP A 45 23.01 -11.04 2.23
N ILE A 46 22.69 -9.78 1.88
CA ILE A 46 23.60 -8.64 2.01
C ILE A 46 23.58 -8.04 3.42
N CYS A 47 22.40 -7.98 4.06
CA CYS A 47 22.22 -7.29 5.35
C CYS A 47 21.41 -8.08 6.39
N ASN A 48 21.11 -9.35 6.11
CA ASN A 48 20.33 -10.27 6.95
C ASN A 48 18.91 -9.81 7.29
N LYS A 49 18.41 -8.75 6.63
CA LYS A 49 17.04 -8.27 6.85
C LYS A 49 16.03 -9.25 6.25
N ALA A 50 15.06 -9.67 7.06
CA ALA A 50 14.04 -10.63 6.65
C ALA A 50 12.68 -9.97 6.32
N PHE A 51 11.96 -10.57 5.37
CA PHE A 51 10.68 -10.11 4.85
C PHE A 51 9.67 -11.26 4.83
N SER A 52 8.39 -10.94 5.04
CA SER A 52 7.29 -11.90 4.98
C SER A 52 6.87 -12.27 3.55
N GLN A 53 7.31 -11.49 2.56
CA GLN A 53 6.89 -11.59 1.16
C GLN A 53 8.07 -11.43 0.20
N ALA A 54 8.16 -12.27 -0.83
CA ALA A 54 9.23 -12.23 -1.83
C ALA A 54 9.30 -10.90 -2.62
N PRO A 55 8.17 -10.29 -3.06
CA PRO A 55 8.22 -8.98 -3.72
C PRO A 55 8.82 -7.87 -2.86
N ASN A 56 8.68 -7.95 -1.53
CA ASN A 56 9.25 -6.97 -0.61
C ASN A 56 10.76 -7.14 -0.51
N LEU A 57 11.27 -8.38 -0.46
CA LEU A 57 12.71 -8.64 -0.55
C LEU A 57 13.26 -8.14 -1.90
N LYS A 58 12.60 -8.44 -3.02
CA LYS A 58 13.03 -7.96 -4.35
C LYS A 58 13.12 -6.43 -4.40
N ALA A 59 12.10 -5.73 -3.90
CA ALA A 59 12.11 -4.27 -3.83
C ALA A 59 13.19 -3.72 -2.88
N HIS A 60 13.50 -4.46 -1.81
CA HIS A 60 14.60 -4.13 -0.90
C HIS A 60 15.96 -4.31 -1.56
N LEU A 61 16.20 -5.36 -2.35
CA LEU A 61 17.49 -5.58 -3.00
C LEU A 61 17.91 -4.41 -3.91
N LEU A 62 16.95 -3.70 -4.50
CA LEU A 62 17.20 -2.46 -5.26
C LEU A 62 17.83 -1.33 -4.42
N THR A 63 17.72 -1.37 -3.09
CA THR A 63 18.40 -0.41 -2.21
C THR A 63 19.90 -0.67 -2.10
N HIS A 64 20.36 -1.90 -2.37
CA HIS A 64 21.78 -2.26 -2.36
C HIS A 64 22.46 -1.95 -3.69
N THR A 65 21.76 -2.15 -4.81
CA THR A 65 22.30 -1.89 -6.15
C THR A 65 22.22 -0.44 -6.59
N ASN A 66 21.49 0.42 -5.86
CA ASN A 66 21.13 1.78 -6.27
C ASN A 66 20.41 1.86 -7.64
N GLU A 67 19.84 0.75 -8.11
CA GLU A 67 19.12 0.70 -9.37
C GLU A 67 17.80 1.49 -9.26
N LYS A 68 17.64 2.49 -10.14
CA LYS A 68 16.48 3.37 -10.15
C LYS A 68 15.76 3.27 -11.50
N ALA A 69 14.94 2.25 -11.63
CA ALA A 69 14.19 1.96 -12.86
C ALA A 69 13.03 2.93 -13.15
N TYR A 70 12.61 3.75 -12.18
CA TYR A 70 11.43 4.60 -12.31
C TYR A 70 11.79 6.08 -12.30
N THR A 71 11.73 6.70 -13.47
CA THR A 71 12.10 8.11 -13.65
C THR A 71 10.86 9.01 -13.70
N CYS A 72 10.92 10.14 -13.00
CA CYS A 72 9.90 11.19 -13.08
C CYS A 72 9.99 11.89 -14.45
N TYR A 73 8.92 11.90 -15.22
CA TYR A 73 8.90 12.53 -16.55
C TYR A 73 8.94 14.07 -16.51
N ILE A 74 8.74 14.68 -15.34
CA ILE A 74 8.69 16.15 -15.18
C ILE A 74 10.06 16.71 -14.79
N CYS A 75 10.81 16.04 -13.91
CA CYS A 75 12.09 16.54 -13.38
C CYS A 75 13.24 15.53 -13.47
N SER A 76 13.06 14.42 -14.18
CA SER A 76 14.06 13.36 -14.38
C SER A 76 14.60 12.70 -13.10
N LYS A 77 14.01 12.98 -11.93
CA LYS A 77 14.38 12.32 -10.67
C LYS A 77 14.03 10.83 -10.72
N ALA A 78 15.00 9.97 -10.42
CA ALA A 78 14.85 8.52 -10.49
C ALA A 78 14.58 7.89 -9.11
N PHE A 79 13.80 6.82 -9.09
CA PHE A 79 13.35 6.08 -7.91
C PHE A 79 13.54 4.57 -8.10
N SER A 80 13.84 3.86 -7.02
CA SER A 80 13.93 2.39 -7.02
C SER A 80 12.55 1.71 -7.03
N GLN A 81 11.49 2.42 -6.64
CA GLN A 81 10.13 1.86 -6.58
C GLN A 81 9.11 2.73 -7.31
N ARG A 82 8.23 2.08 -8.08
CA ARG A 82 7.16 2.73 -8.85
C ARG A 82 6.22 3.57 -7.99
N ILE A 83 5.88 3.07 -6.80
CA ILE A 83 4.97 3.75 -5.88
C ILE A 83 5.56 5.09 -5.44
N HIS A 84 6.85 5.13 -5.10
CA HIS A 84 7.54 6.35 -4.69
C HIS A 84 7.57 7.38 -5.83
N MET A 85 7.88 6.95 -7.06
CA MET A 85 7.82 7.81 -8.24
C MET A 85 6.41 8.35 -8.47
N LYS A 86 5.38 7.51 -8.40
CA LYS A 86 3.98 7.94 -8.57
C LYS A 86 3.55 8.95 -7.50
N THR A 87 3.92 8.73 -6.24
CA THR A 87 3.64 9.70 -5.18
C THR A 87 4.44 10.99 -5.35
N HIS A 88 5.67 10.93 -5.85
CA HIS A 88 6.47 12.11 -6.16
C HIS A 88 5.83 12.95 -7.27
N ILE A 89 5.26 12.36 -8.32
CA ILE A 89 4.59 13.12 -9.38
C ILE A 89 3.52 14.08 -8.82
N ARG A 90 2.86 13.72 -7.72
CA ARG A 90 1.87 14.57 -7.04
C ARG A 90 2.45 15.88 -6.51
N THR A 91 3.76 15.97 -6.28
CA THR A 91 4.40 17.24 -5.87
C THR A 91 4.44 18.27 -7.00
N HIS A 92 4.44 17.78 -8.25
CA HIS A 92 4.38 18.60 -9.46
C HIS A 92 2.94 18.94 -9.83
N THR A 93 2.06 17.94 -9.88
CA THR A 93 0.66 18.12 -10.30
C THR A 93 -0.23 18.74 -9.23
N LYS A 94 0.24 18.81 -7.98
CA LYS A 94 -0.52 19.22 -6.79
C LYS A 94 -1.77 18.36 -6.53
N GLU A 95 -1.84 17.16 -7.11
CA GLU A 95 -2.94 16.22 -6.88
C GLU A 95 -3.02 15.82 -5.40
N LYS A 96 -4.22 15.96 -4.83
CA LYS A 96 -4.52 15.63 -3.43
C LYS A 96 -5.68 14.64 -3.35
N PRO A 97 -5.45 13.36 -3.66
CA PRO A 97 -6.54 12.39 -3.83
C PRO A 97 -7.18 11.93 -2.51
N TYR A 98 -6.65 12.35 -1.36
CA TYR A 98 -7.16 11.95 -0.06
C TYR A 98 -7.84 13.13 0.62
N ALA A 99 -9.17 13.17 0.61
CA ALA A 99 -9.95 14.22 1.26
C ALA A 99 -10.47 13.76 2.63
N CYS A 100 -10.49 14.69 3.59
CA CYS A 100 -11.26 14.52 4.81
C CYS A 100 -12.75 14.74 4.49
N GLU A 101 -13.59 13.76 4.76
CA GLU A 101 -15.03 13.85 4.49
C GLU A 101 -15.75 14.85 5.43
N ILE A 102 -15.15 15.18 6.57
CA ILE A 102 -15.76 16.09 7.56
C ILE A 102 -15.49 17.55 7.20
N CYS A 103 -14.23 17.89 6.89
CA CYS A 103 -13.82 19.28 6.65
C CYS A 103 -13.33 19.57 5.22
N ASN A 104 -13.44 18.59 4.30
CA ASN A 104 -13.02 18.65 2.91
C ASN A 104 -11.53 18.99 2.66
N LYS A 105 -10.70 19.02 3.69
CA LYS A 105 -9.26 19.24 3.54
C LYS A 105 -8.63 18.05 2.81
N ALA A 106 -7.92 18.34 1.73
CA ALA A 106 -7.30 17.34 0.86
C ALA A 106 -5.78 17.23 1.06
N PHE A 107 -5.26 16.01 0.92
CA PHE A 107 -3.86 15.64 1.15
C PHE A 107 -3.29 14.83 -0.02
N SER A 108 -2.00 14.99 -0.29
CA SER A 108 -1.27 14.24 -1.33
C SER A 108 -0.90 12.80 -0.91
N HIS A 109 -0.89 12.55 0.41
CA HIS A 109 -0.59 11.25 1.01
C HIS A 109 -1.67 10.83 2.02
N ARG A 110 -1.98 9.52 2.04
CA ARG A 110 -2.97 8.94 2.96
C ARG A 110 -2.59 9.09 4.43
N HIS A 111 -1.30 8.94 4.77
CA HIS A 111 -0.86 9.04 6.17
C HIS A 111 -1.14 10.43 6.75
N ASN A 112 -0.99 11.50 5.96
CA ASN A 112 -1.34 12.86 6.37
C ASN A 112 -2.83 13.02 6.69
N LEU A 113 -3.71 12.33 5.94
CA LEU A 113 -5.14 12.33 6.25
C LEU A 113 -5.43 11.57 7.55
N VAL A 114 -4.77 10.42 7.77
CA VAL A 114 -4.96 9.62 9.00
C VAL A 114 -4.51 10.41 10.22
N THR A 115 -3.30 10.97 10.21
CA THR A 115 -2.79 11.77 11.33
C THR A 115 -3.64 13.01 11.58
N PHE A 116 -4.12 13.66 10.51
CA PHE A 116 -5.06 14.77 10.62
C PHE A 116 -6.38 14.34 11.27
N LYS A 117 -6.95 13.18 10.88
CA LYS A 117 -8.18 12.65 11.48
C LYS A 117 -7.97 12.29 12.95
N ASP A 118 -6.82 11.73 13.32
CA ASP A 118 -6.51 11.38 14.70
C ASP A 118 -6.36 12.64 15.60
N SER A 119 -5.80 13.74 15.06
CA SER A 119 -5.76 15.02 15.78
C SER A 119 -7.11 15.71 15.82
N TYR A 120 -7.85 15.73 14.70
CA TYR A 120 -9.15 16.37 14.58
C TYR A 120 -10.23 15.66 15.42
N GLY A 121 -10.17 14.33 15.51
CA GLY A 121 -11.06 13.52 16.35
C GLY A 121 -10.86 13.73 17.85
N ARG A 122 -9.75 14.32 18.30
CA ARG A 122 -9.58 14.76 19.70
C ARG A 122 -10.26 16.10 19.99
N GLU A 123 -10.44 16.95 18.97
CA GLU A 123 -11.10 18.25 19.11
C GLU A 123 -12.63 18.13 19.15
N THR A 124 -13.22 17.05 18.62
CA THR A 124 -14.67 16.85 18.56
C THR A 124 -15.28 16.04 19.71
N VAL A 125 -14.47 15.54 20.66
CA VAL A 125 -14.96 14.79 21.86
C VAL A 125 -15.20 15.73 23.06
N TYR A 126 -14.87 17.02 22.90
CA TYR A 126 -15.06 18.07 23.92
C TYR A 126 -16.14 19.10 23.57
N MET A 127 -17.08 18.78 22.67
CA MET A 127 -18.31 19.57 22.46
C MET A 127 -19.54 18.75 22.78
#